data_AF-A0A417KVK9-F1
#
_entry.id   AF-A0A417KVK9-F1
#
_cell.length_a   1.000
_cell.length_b   1.000
_cell.length_c   1.000
_cell.angle_alpha   90.00
_cell.angle_beta   90.00
_cell.angle_gamma   90.00
#
_symmetry.space_group_name_H-M   'P 1'
#
loop_
_entity.id
_entity.type
_entity.pdbx_description
1 polymer ?
#
loop_
_entity_poly.entity_id
_entity_poly.type
_entity_poly.pdbx_seq_one_letter_code
_entity_poly.pdbx_strand_id
1 'polypeptide(L)'
;FTSQYSMRFYELMSGQERPLIYTIEDLKIMFGVQDKYKRNPDFIKWIVKPAKEELDAKSPYSFEYKILKDGRSFHSLKLYPKYQPEHRDEELEKHELQKQVSLGWDLDRLIRNYLKQDLLFTDQEIKNNIDLFKAAQKELDIMLELSILKGKAREKKNPKGYIINAIKGKLKDRK
;
A
#
# COMPACT_ATOMS: atom_id res chain seq x y z
N PHE A 1 -4.98 13.58 -9.06
CA PHE A 1 -4.88 14.12 -7.68
C PHE A 1 -3.59 14.87 -7.47
N THR A 2 -3.67 16.00 -6.79
CA THR A 2 -2.56 16.88 -6.39
C THR A 2 -1.88 16.40 -5.11
N SER A 3 -2.59 15.63 -4.27
CA SER A 3 -2.04 15.03 -3.05
C SER A 3 -1.83 13.52 -3.20
N GLN A 4 -0.68 13.04 -2.71
CA GLN A 4 -0.40 11.60 -2.58
C GLN A 4 -1.41 10.90 -1.67
N TYR A 5 -1.97 11.61 -0.68
CA TYR A 5 -2.92 11.04 0.28
C TYR A 5 -4.29 10.79 -0.35
N SER A 6 -4.75 11.68 -1.24
CA SER A 6 -5.98 11.49 -2.00
C SER A 6 -5.88 10.23 -2.85
N MET A 7 -4.73 9.97 -3.46
CA MET A 7 -4.50 8.73 -4.20
C MET A 7 -4.54 7.49 -3.29
N ARG A 8 -3.99 7.56 -2.07
CA ARG A 8 -4.08 6.44 -1.11
C ARG A 8 -5.51 6.17 -0.65
N PHE A 9 -6.30 7.21 -0.43
CA PHE A 9 -7.72 7.03 -0.10
C PHE A 9 -8.52 6.50 -1.28
N TYR A 10 -8.23 6.97 -2.49
CA TYR A 10 -8.81 6.41 -3.70
C TYR A 10 -8.53 4.89 -3.79
N GLU A 11 -7.28 4.47 -3.59
CA GLU A 11 -6.88 3.06 -3.57
C GLU A 11 -7.66 2.25 -2.53
N LEU A 12 -7.97 2.81 -1.35
CA LEU A 12 -8.73 2.13 -0.32
C LEU A 12 -10.23 2.01 -0.65
N MET A 13 -10.77 2.92 -1.46
CA MET A 13 -12.22 3.02 -1.73
C MET A 13 -12.60 2.43 -3.09
N SER A 14 -11.69 2.38 -4.05
CA SER A 14 -11.93 1.86 -5.39
C SER A 14 -12.32 0.38 -5.33
N GLY A 15 -13.47 0.04 -5.91
CA GLY A 15 -14.02 -1.32 -5.89
C GLY A 15 -14.51 -1.81 -4.52
N GLN A 16 -14.42 -0.97 -3.48
CA GLN A 16 -14.85 -1.34 -2.13
C GLN A 16 -16.34 -1.03 -1.94
N GLU A 17 -17.13 -2.04 -1.58
CA GLU A 17 -18.58 -1.87 -1.34
C GLU A 17 -18.94 -1.70 0.14
N ARG A 18 -18.05 -2.14 1.05
CA ARG A 18 -18.33 -2.19 2.49
C ARG A 18 -17.49 -1.17 3.27
N PRO A 19 -18.02 -0.63 4.38
CA PRO A 19 -17.24 0.27 5.21
C PRO A 19 -15.98 -0.38 5.78
N LEU A 20 -14.88 0.36 5.78
CA LEU A 20 -13.60 -0.05 6.35
C LEU A 20 -13.38 0.67 7.68
N ILE A 21 -12.79 -0.01 8.66
CA ILE A 21 -12.40 0.59 9.94
C ILE A 21 -10.90 0.47 10.08
N TYR A 22 -10.24 1.62 10.29
CA TYR A 22 -8.81 1.69 10.58
C TYR A 22 -8.56 2.56 11.79
N THR A 23 -7.58 2.19 12.61
CA THR A 23 -7.06 3.12 13.61
C THR A 23 -6.39 4.29 12.89
N ILE A 24 -6.35 5.45 13.54
CA ILE A 24 -5.66 6.62 12.98
C ILE A 24 -4.16 6.34 12.89
N GLU A 25 -3.62 5.51 13.78
CA GLU A 25 -2.21 5.11 13.74
C GLU A 25 -1.91 4.24 12.51
N ASP A 26 -2.75 3.24 12.22
CA ASP A 26 -2.59 2.41 11.02
C ASP A 26 -2.63 3.26 9.74
N LEU A 27 -3.54 4.24 9.67
CA LEU A 27 -3.62 5.17 8.54
C LEU A 27 -2.36 6.04 8.41
N LYS A 28 -1.79 6.51 9.52
CA LYS A 28 -0.53 7.25 9.48
C LYS A 28 0.62 6.38 8.97
N ILE A 29 0.71 5.13 9.43
CA ILE A 29 1.73 4.18 8.96
C ILE A 29 1.56 3.88 7.48
N MET A 30 0.33 3.56 7.05
CA MET A 30 0.01 3.29 5.64
C MET A 30 0.37 4.45 4.72
N PHE A 31 0.23 5.70 5.20
CA PHE A 31 0.54 6.89 4.44
C PHE A 31 1.96 7.44 4.68
N GLY A 32 2.77 6.79 5.52
CA GLY A 32 4.15 7.17 5.82
C GLY A 32 4.29 8.50 6.57
N VAL A 33 3.33 8.83 7.44
CA VAL A 33 3.25 10.10 8.18
C VAL A 33 3.15 9.90 9.70
N GLN A 34 3.57 8.75 10.21
CA GLN A 34 3.53 8.44 11.65
C GLN A 34 4.24 9.49 12.50
N ASP A 35 5.37 10.02 12.04
CA ASP A 35 6.17 11.01 12.79
C ASP A 35 5.74 12.48 12.53
N LYS A 36 4.80 12.71 11.60
CA LYS A 36 4.44 14.07 11.15
C LYS A 36 3.35 14.72 11.99
N TYR A 37 2.43 13.92 12.54
CA TYR A 37 1.26 14.43 13.26
C TYR A 37 1.18 13.85 14.67
N LYS A 38 1.64 14.63 15.66
CA LYS A 38 1.57 14.26 17.08
C LYS A 38 0.14 14.08 17.58
N ARG A 39 -0.83 14.81 17.02
CA ARG A 39 -2.24 14.74 17.43
C ARG A 39 -3.10 14.14 16.32
N ASN A 40 -3.96 13.20 16.68
CA ASN A 40 -4.88 12.55 15.76
C ASN A 40 -5.88 13.51 15.08
N PRO A 41 -6.42 14.54 15.75
CA PRO A 41 -7.23 15.57 15.09
C PRO A 41 -6.50 16.31 13.96
N ASP A 42 -5.18 16.52 14.09
CA ASP A 42 -4.40 17.21 13.05
C ASP A 42 -4.27 16.33 11.80
N PHE A 43 -4.06 15.03 11.97
CA PHE A 43 -4.10 14.08 10.85
C PHE A 43 -5.45 14.15 10.11
N ILE A 44 -6.57 14.16 10.83
CA ILE A 44 -7.90 14.26 10.20
C ILE A 44 -8.04 15.58 9.45
N LYS A 45 -7.66 16.70 10.08
CA LYS A 45 -7.78 18.05 9.51
C LYS A 45 -6.93 18.24 8.26
N TRP A 46 -5.70 17.72 8.25
CA TRP A 46 -4.71 18.01 7.21
C TRP A 46 -4.56 16.91 6.15
N ILE A 47 -5.04 15.69 6.41
CA ILE A 47 -4.91 14.56 5.51
C ILE A 47 -6.27 14.05 5.06
N VAL A 48 -7.13 13.65 6.00
CA VAL A 48 -8.40 12.98 5.70
C VAL A 48 -9.38 13.95 5.04
N LYS A 49 -9.59 15.12 5.63
CA LYS A 49 -10.54 16.11 5.12
C LYS A 49 -10.15 16.63 3.73
N PRO A 50 -8.91 17.08 3.47
CA PRO A 50 -8.52 17.55 2.14
C PRO A 50 -8.56 16.44 1.09
N ALA A 51 -8.21 15.20 1.45
CA ALA A 51 -8.30 14.06 0.54
C ALA A 51 -9.76 13.78 0.13
N LYS A 52 -10.69 13.77 1.09
CA LYS A 52 -12.12 13.63 0.81
C LYS A 52 -12.60 14.73 -0.14
N GLU A 53 -12.31 15.99 0.16
CA GLU A 53 -12.73 17.14 -0.66
C GLU A 53 -12.18 17.04 -2.09
N GLU A 54 -10.93 16.58 -2.27
CA GLU A 54 -10.36 16.38 -3.61
C GLU A 54 -11.03 15.23 -4.37
N LEU A 55 -11.31 14.10 -3.71
CA LEU A 55 -11.96 12.95 -4.33
C LEU A 55 -13.42 13.22 -4.67
N ASP A 56 -14.16 13.86 -3.77
CA ASP A 56 -15.55 14.27 -4.01
C ASP A 56 -15.66 15.12 -5.28
N ALA A 57 -14.70 16.00 -5.54
CA ALA A 57 -14.72 16.92 -6.68
C ALA A 57 -14.25 16.31 -8.01
N LYS A 58 -13.44 15.25 -8.00
CA LYS A 58 -12.66 14.85 -9.18
C LYS A 58 -12.61 13.34 -9.46
N SER A 59 -13.19 12.49 -8.62
CA SER A 59 -12.98 11.05 -8.70
C SER A 59 -14.30 10.26 -8.73
N PRO A 60 -14.34 9.14 -9.49
CA PRO A 60 -15.46 8.22 -9.43
C PRO A 60 -15.58 7.51 -8.07
N TYR A 61 -14.51 7.48 -7.27
CA TYR A 61 -14.54 6.90 -5.93
C TYR A 61 -14.10 7.93 -4.89
N SER A 62 -14.95 8.11 -3.88
CA SER A 62 -14.71 8.93 -2.71
C SER A 62 -15.15 8.17 -1.46
N PHE A 63 -15.27 8.87 -0.33
CA PHE A 63 -15.72 8.28 0.93
C PHE A 63 -16.37 9.28 1.86
N GLU A 64 -17.30 8.80 2.66
CA GLU A 64 -17.71 9.45 3.91
C GLU A 64 -16.95 8.84 5.08
N TYR A 65 -16.82 9.57 6.20
CA TYR A 65 -16.16 9.00 7.37
C TYR A 65 -16.84 9.38 8.69
N LYS A 66 -16.76 8.46 9.66
CA LYS A 66 -17.10 8.71 11.06
C LYS A 66 -15.88 8.47 11.94
N ILE A 67 -15.71 9.36 12.91
CA ILE A 67 -14.65 9.24 13.92
C ILE A 67 -15.17 8.37 15.05
N LEU A 68 -14.42 7.32 15.36
CA LEU A 68 -14.64 6.48 16.53
C LEU A 68 -13.66 6.93 17.61
N LYS A 69 -14.22 7.38 18.74
CA LYS A 69 -13.43 7.82 19.89
C LYS A 69 -13.21 6.67 20.86
N ASP A 70 -12.05 6.69 21.50
CA ASP A 70 -11.77 5.91 22.70
C ASP A 70 -11.55 6.89 23.86
N GLY A 71 -12.53 6.96 24.76
CA GLY A 71 -12.65 8.03 25.74
C GLY A 71 -12.66 9.42 25.07
N ARG A 72 -11.67 10.26 25.41
CA ARG A 72 -11.49 11.60 24.84
C ARG A 72 -10.66 11.62 23.55
N SER A 73 -10.00 10.50 23.22
CA SER A 73 -9.09 10.40 22.08
C SER A 73 -9.82 10.03 20.80
N PHE A 74 -9.37 10.58 19.67
CA PHE A 74 -9.82 10.19 18.36
C PHE A 74 -9.00 8.94 18.00
N HIS A 75 -9.62 7.76 18.00
CA HIS A 75 -8.89 6.49 17.93
C HIS A 75 -8.91 5.88 16.52
N SER A 76 -10.10 5.80 15.90
CA SER A 76 -10.29 5.17 14.60
C SER A 76 -11.18 5.96 13.67
N LEU A 77 -11.11 5.65 12.39
CA LEU A 77 -12.02 6.14 11.37
C LEU A 77 -12.77 4.96 10.77
N LYS A 78 -14.10 5.10 10.68
CA LYS A 78 -14.94 4.24 9.85
C LYS A 78 -15.21 4.95 8.54
N LEU A 79 -14.63 4.44 7.46
CA LEU A 79 -14.68 4.96 6.10
C LEU A 79 -15.80 4.25 5.35
N TYR A 80 -16.69 4.99 4.73
CA TYR A 80 -17.81 4.50 3.93
C TYR A 80 -17.53 4.82 2.47
N PRO A 81 -17.29 3.82 1.62
CA PRO A 81 -17.06 4.05 0.19
C PRO A 81 -18.25 4.78 -0.45
N LYS A 82 -17.95 5.72 -1.34
CA LYS A 82 -18.94 6.47 -2.12
C LYS A 82 -18.57 6.38 -3.60
N TYR A 83 -19.44 5.79 -4.41
CA TYR A 83 -19.29 5.73 -5.85
C TYR A 83 -20.05 6.88 -6.53
N GLN A 84 -19.41 7.56 -7.47
CA GLN A 84 -19.89 8.75 -8.17
C GLN A 84 -19.71 8.54 -9.69
N PRO A 85 -20.64 7.83 -10.36
CA PRO A 85 -20.47 7.44 -11.76
C PRO A 85 -20.31 8.63 -12.70
N GLU A 86 -20.89 9.79 -12.38
CA GLU A 86 -20.76 11.05 -13.12
C GLU A 86 -19.33 11.60 -13.21
N HIS A 87 -18.43 11.19 -12.32
CA HIS A 87 -17.02 11.61 -12.32
C HIS A 87 -16.10 10.55 -12.94
N ARG A 88 -16.65 9.53 -13.60
CA ARG A 88 -15.86 8.50 -14.26
C ARG A 88 -15.25 9.06 -15.55
N ASP A 89 -14.03 9.55 -15.43
CA ASP A 89 -13.21 10.02 -16.54
C ASP A 89 -12.22 8.91 -16.95
N GLU A 90 -12.36 8.43 -18.20
CA GLU A 90 -11.56 7.33 -18.76
C GLU A 90 -10.05 7.64 -18.80
N GLU A 91 -9.64 8.91 -18.89
CA GLU A 91 -8.22 9.28 -18.82
C GLU A 91 -7.67 9.20 -17.39
N LEU A 92 -8.50 9.54 -16.40
CA LEU A 92 -8.19 9.45 -14.97
C LEU A 92 -8.10 7.98 -14.54
N GLU A 93 -8.98 7.11 -15.03
CA GLU A 93 -8.94 5.66 -14.83
C GLU A 93 -7.67 5.04 -15.47
N LYS A 94 -7.28 5.48 -16.68
CA LYS A 94 -5.99 5.09 -17.30
C LYS A 94 -4.77 5.55 -16.49
N HIS A 95 -4.79 6.77 -15.97
CA HIS A 95 -3.69 7.31 -15.17
C HIS A 95 -3.64 6.70 -13.75
N GLU A 96 -4.78 6.26 -13.21
CA GLU A 96 -4.90 5.50 -11.96
C GLU A 96 -4.46 4.04 -12.13
N LEU A 97 -4.82 3.39 -13.25
CA LEU A 97 -4.27 2.10 -13.67
C LEU A 97 -2.74 2.18 -13.79
N GLN A 98 -2.19 3.28 -14.31
CA GLN A 98 -0.73 3.50 -14.34
C GLN A 98 -0.12 3.77 -12.94
N LYS A 99 -0.86 4.35 -12.00
CA LYS A 99 -0.39 4.58 -10.61
C LYS A 99 -0.52 3.34 -9.70
N GLN A 100 -1.48 2.46 -9.95
CA GLN A 100 -1.60 1.13 -9.31
C GLN A 100 -0.34 0.27 -9.51
N VAL A 101 0.42 0.50 -10.58
CA VAL A 101 1.68 -0.21 -10.90
C VAL A 101 2.84 0.14 -9.94
N SER A 102 2.70 1.15 -9.06
CA SER A 102 3.84 1.80 -8.42
C SER A 102 4.13 1.40 -6.94
N LEU A 103 3.79 0.19 -6.46
CA LEU A 103 4.32 -0.50 -5.23
C LEU A 103 3.27 -0.95 -4.19
N GLY A 104 2.04 -0.43 -4.20
CA GLY A 104 1.10 -0.61 -3.09
C GLY A 104 0.28 -1.90 -3.10
N TRP A 105 -0.08 -2.40 -4.29
CA TRP A 105 -1.01 -3.52 -4.48
C TRP A 105 -0.38 -4.80 -5.03
N ASP A 106 0.85 -4.69 -5.51
CA ASP A 106 1.54 -5.77 -6.22
C ASP A 106 2.13 -6.83 -5.29
N LEU A 107 2.46 -6.43 -4.08
CA LEU A 107 3.00 -7.30 -3.05
C LEU A 107 2.11 -7.26 -1.82
N ASP A 108 1.79 -8.43 -1.29
CA ASP A 108 1.13 -8.57 0.00
C ASP A 108 1.92 -7.79 1.07
N ARG A 109 1.20 -7.11 1.96
CA ARG A 109 1.77 -6.28 3.02
C ARG A 109 2.80 -7.05 3.85
N LEU A 110 2.54 -8.32 4.12
CA LEU A 110 3.41 -9.19 4.90
C LEU A 110 4.73 -9.48 4.16
N ILE A 111 4.67 -9.74 2.85
CA ILE A 111 5.84 -9.93 2.00
C ILE A 111 6.65 -8.63 1.89
N ARG A 112 5.97 -7.50 1.69
CA ARG A 112 6.61 -6.19 1.62
C ARG A 112 7.32 -5.84 2.93
N ASN A 113 6.69 -6.08 4.07
CA ASN A 113 7.29 -5.85 5.38
C ASN A 113 8.50 -6.76 5.60
N TYR A 114 8.41 -8.04 5.24
CA TYR A 114 9.51 -8.98 5.35
C TYR A 114 10.71 -8.57 4.50
N LEU A 115 10.50 -8.20 3.23
CA LEU A 115 11.56 -7.70 2.36
C LEU A 115 12.28 -6.50 2.96
N LYS A 116 11.55 -5.58 3.60
CA LYS A 116 12.09 -4.36 4.19
C LYS A 116 12.78 -4.58 5.54
N GLN A 117 12.12 -5.27 6.46
CA GLN A 117 12.54 -5.35 7.85
C GLN A 117 13.51 -6.52 8.08
N ASP A 118 13.26 -7.66 7.44
CA ASP A 118 14.06 -8.88 7.61
C ASP A 118 15.19 -9.00 6.60
N LEU A 119 14.97 -8.54 5.37
CA LEU A 119 15.92 -8.64 4.28
C LEU A 119 16.56 -7.30 3.90
N LEU A 120 16.18 -6.22 4.59
CA LEU A 120 16.74 -4.88 4.48
C LEU A 120 16.67 -4.28 3.07
N PHE A 121 15.75 -4.71 2.22
CA PHE A 121 15.50 -4.09 0.92
C PHE A 121 14.93 -2.69 1.10
N THR A 122 15.46 -1.73 0.35
CA THR A 122 14.92 -0.39 0.23
C THR A 122 13.69 -0.38 -0.69
N ASP A 123 12.84 0.65 -0.57
CA ASP A 123 11.70 0.81 -1.48
C ASP A 123 12.13 0.84 -2.95
N GLN A 124 13.27 1.47 -3.25
CA GLN A 124 13.79 1.53 -4.63
C GLN A 124 14.23 0.15 -5.14
N GLU A 125 14.90 -0.66 -4.31
CA GLU A 125 15.31 -2.02 -4.70
C GLU A 125 14.11 -2.94 -4.92
N ILE A 126 13.07 -2.81 -4.10
CA ILE A 126 11.80 -3.53 -4.30
C ILE A 126 11.15 -3.06 -5.59
N LYS A 127 11.08 -1.75 -5.83
CA LYS A 127 10.51 -1.16 -7.05
C LYS A 127 11.20 -1.66 -8.32
N ASN A 128 12.54 -1.67 -8.30
CA ASN A 128 13.33 -2.11 -9.44
C ASN A 128 13.16 -3.61 -9.76
N ASN A 129 12.66 -4.40 -8.81
CA ASN A 129 12.44 -5.85 -8.97
C ASN A 129 10.97 -6.23 -8.77
N ILE A 130 10.04 -5.30 -8.94
CA ILE A 130 8.65 -5.50 -8.53
C ILE A 130 7.99 -6.65 -9.29
N ASP A 131 8.21 -6.74 -10.60
CA ASP A 131 7.63 -7.81 -11.43
C ASP A 131 8.11 -9.20 -11.04
N LEU A 132 9.35 -9.31 -10.58
CA LEU A 132 9.89 -10.57 -10.05
C LEU A 132 9.15 -11.00 -8.79
N PHE A 133 9.02 -10.07 -7.83
CA PHE A 133 8.36 -10.38 -6.56
C PHE A 133 6.86 -10.64 -6.75
N LYS A 134 6.20 -9.96 -7.70
CA LYS A 134 4.81 -10.26 -8.09
C LYS A 134 4.67 -11.67 -8.62
N ALA A 135 5.50 -12.05 -9.59
CA ALA A 135 5.47 -13.38 -10.18
C ALA A 135 5.73 -14.45 -9.12
N ALA A 136 6.72 -14.22 -8.25
CA ALA A 136 7.04 -15.09 -7.13
C ALA A 136 5.88 -15.25 -6.15
N GLN A 137 5.18 -14.18 -5.78
CA GLN A 137 4.00 -14.24 -4.91
C GLN A 137 2.87 -15.05 -5.53
N LYS A 138 2.69 -14.94 -6.86
CA LYS A 138 1.61 -15.64 -7.58
C LYS A 138 1.90 -17.13 -7.79
N GLU A 139 3.15 -17.47 -8.05
CA GLU A 139 3.55 -18.81 -8.52
C GLU A 139 4.24 -19.67 -7.46
N LEU A 140 4.68 -19.06 -6.34
CA LEU A 140 5.41 -19.71 -5.25
C LEU A 140 4.78 -19.39 -3.89
N ASP A 141 5.08 -20.20 -2.89
CA ASP A 141 4.96 -19.78 -1.48
C ASP A 141 6.15 -18.87 -1.14
N ILE A 142 6.04 -17.62 -1.57
CA ILE A 142 7.14 -16.66 -1.49
C ILE A 142 7.59 -16.40 -0.04
N MET A 143 6.73 -16.52 0.96
CA MET A 143 7.11 -16.29 2.35
C MET A 143 8.01 -17.40 2.89
N LEU A 144 7.66 -18.65 2.63
CA LEU A 144 8.53 -19.78 2.94
C LEU A 144 9.87 -19.64 2.22
N GLU A 145 9.83 -19.23 0.95
CA GLU A 145 11.02 -19.09 0.13
C GLU A 145 11.97 -17.99 0.62
N LEU A 146 11.43 -16.81 0.93
CA LEU A 146 12.21 -15.70 1.47
C LEU A 146 12.86 -16.07 2.82
N SER A 147 12.16 -16.83 3.66
CA SER A 147 12.69 -17.33 4.93
C SER A 147 13.90 -18.27 4.74
N ILE A 148 13.79 -19.24 3.82
CA ILE A 148 14.89 -20.15 3.50
C ILE A 148 16.08 -19.38 2.91
N LEU A 149 15.80 -18.46 1.99
CA LEU A 149 16.82 -17.67 1.32
C LEU A 149 17.52 -16.69 2.27
N LYS A 150 16.83 -16.15 3.29
CA LYS A 150 17.45 -15.31 4.33
C LYS A 150 18.64 -16.01 4.98
N GLY A 151 18.46 -17.28 5.38
CA GLY A 151 19.52 -18.09 5.97
C GLY A 151 20.69 -18.31 5.01
N LYS A 152 20.39 -18.73 3.77
CA LYS A 152 21.40 -19.04 2.74
C LYS A 152 22.17 -17.81 2.23
N ALA A 153 21.54 -16.64 2.24
CA ALA A 153 22.11 -15.40 1.75
C ALA A 153 23.09 -14.75 2.74
N ARG A 154 23.02 -15.11 4.03
CA ARG A 154 23.77 -14.46 5.12
C ARG A 154 25.29 -14.48 4.91
N GLU A 155 25.81 -15.55 4.31
CA GLU A 155 27.24 -15.75 4.06
C GLU A 155 27.70 -15.27 2.67
N LYS A 156 26.78 -14.69 1.88
CA LYS A 156 27.09 -14.26 0.52
C LYS A 156 27.62 -12.82 0.50
N LYS A 157 28.54 -12.54 -0.44
CA LYS A 157 29.08 -11.19 -0.66
C LYS A 157 28.00 -10.15 -1.01
N ASN A 158 26.94 -10.55 -1.72
CA ASN A 158 25.77 -9.74 -1.99
C ASN A 158 24.48 -10.53 -1.65
N PRO A 159 24.01 -10.46 -0.39
CA PRO A 159 22.85 -11.22 0.07
C PRO A 159 21.56 -10.92 -0.72
N LYS A 160 21.28 -9.64 -0.99
CA LYS A 160 20.07 -9.22 -1.72
C LYS A 160 20.08 -9.70 -3.17
N GLY A 161 21.22 -9.54 -3.86
CA GLY A 161 21.40 -10.02 -5.22
C GLY A 161 21.29 -11.55 -5.32
N TYR A 162 21.79 -12.27 -4.31
CA TYR A 162 21.61 -13.73 -4.22
C TYR A 162 20.13 -14.12 -4.13
N ILE A 163 19.36 -13.46 -3.26
CA ILE A 163 17.92 -13.70 -3.10
C ILE A 163 17.17 -13.46 -4.42
N ILE A 164 17.42 -12.32 -5.08
CA ILE A 164 16.81 -11.97 -6.37
C ILE A 164 17.10 -13.05 -7.43
N ASN A 165 18.36 -13.49 -7.54
CA ASN A 165 18.74 -14.51 -8.52
C ASN A 165 18.16 -15.89 -8.20
N ALA A 166 18.06 -16.25 -6.93
CA ALA A 166 17.46 -17.51 -6.51
C ALA A 166 15.96 -17.55 -6.85
N ILE A 167 15.22 -16.46 -6.60
CA ILE A 167 13.80 -16.36 -6.96
C ILE A 167 13.63 -16.45 -8.49
N LYS A 168 14.48 -15.77 -9.26
CA LYS A 168 14.50 -15.87 -10.74
C LYS A 168 14.69 -17.31 -11.22
N GLY A 169 15.60 -18.07 -10.60
CA GLY A 169 15.84 -19.48 -10.93
C GLY A 169 14.58 -20.32 -10.69
N LYS A 170 13.99 -20.21 -9.51
CA LYS A 170 12.79 -20.98 -9.12
C LYS A 170 11.58 -20.75 -10.02
N LEU A 171 11.40 -19.51 -10.50
CA LEU A 171 10.33 -19.19 -11.46
C LEU A 171 10.60 -19.76 -12.85
N LYS A 172 11.87 -19.91 -13.25
CA LYS A 172 12.21 -20.55 -14.52
C LYS A 172 11.97 -22.06 -14.49
N ASP A 173 12.26 -22.71 -13.37
CA ASP A 173 12.10 -24.17 -13.22
C ASP A 173 10.63 -24.63 -13.21
N ARG A 174 9.68 -23.70 -13.12
CA ARG A 174 8.23 -23.96 -13.17
C ARG A 174 7.60 -23.74 -14.55
N LYS A 175 8.34 -23.18 -15.51
CA LYS A 175 7.91 -23.01 -16.91
C LYS A 175 8.40 -24.17 -17.76
#